data_AF-A0A9Q0UMQ7-F1
#
_entry.id   AF-A0A9Q0UMQ7-F1
#
_cell.length_a   1.000
_cell.length_b   1.000
_cell.length_c   1.000
_cell.angle_alpha   90.00
_cell.angle_beta   90.00
_cell.angle_gamma   90.00
#
_symmetry.space_group_name_H-M   'P 1'
#
loop_
_entity.id
_entity.type
_entity.pdbx_description
1 polymer ?
#
loop_
_entity_poly.entity_id
_entity_poly.type
_entity_poly.pdbx_seq_one_letter_code
_entity_poly.pdbx_strand_id
1 'polypeptide(L)'
;MVLFPEHRYYGESVPFGSREEAYKNASTLSYLTAEQALADFAVLITDLKRNLSAQACPVVLFGGSYGGMLAAWMRLKYPHVAIGALASSAPILQFEDIVPPETFYNLVSNDFKRESTKWSCAINQNFSTCAGN
;
A
#
# COMPACT_ATOMS: atom_id res chain seq x y z
N MET A 1 17.98 -9.72 -11.02
CA MET A 1 16.71 -10.42 -10.78
C MET A 1 15.67 -9.38 -10.41
N VAL A 2 14.43 -9.56 -10.86
CA VAL A 2 13.29 -8.71 -10.50
C VAL A 2 12.22 -9.63 -9.91
N LEU A 3 11.64 -9.23 -8.77
CA LEU A 3 10.66 -10.02 -8.04
C LEU A 3 9.44 -9.14 -7.75
N PHE A 4 8.25 -9.65 -8.04
CA PHE A 4 6.96 -9.04 -7.69
C PHE A 4 6.19 -10.02 -6.80
N PRO A 5 6.44 -10.01 -5.47
CA PRO A 5 5.73 -10.89 -4.58
C PRO A 5 4.31 -10.37 -4.37
N GLU A 6 3.33 -11.24 -4.53
CA GLU A 6 1.93 -10.88 -4.32
C GLU A 6 1.59 -10.85 -2.83
N HIS A 7 0.76 -9.89 -2.43
CA HIS A 7 0.37 -9.70 -1.04
C HIS A 7 -0.64 -10.77 -0.63
N ARG A 8 -0.49 -11.35 0.58
CA ARG A 8 -1.47 -12.27 1.15
C ARG A 8 -2.90 -11.70 1.06
N TYR A 9 -3.88 -12.56 0.77
CA TYR A 9 -5.30 -12.24 0.52
C TYR A 9 -5.63 -11.54 -0.81
N TYR A 10 -4.64 -11.16 -1.61
CA TYR A 10 -4.84 -10.58 -2.94
C TYR A 10 -4.52 -11.61 -4.02
N GLY A 11 -5.15 -11.44 -5.19
CA GLY A 11 -4.95 -12.32 -6.35
C GLY A 11 -5.13 -13.80 -6.02
N GLU A 12 -4.07 -14.57 -6.29
CA GLU A 12 -3.98 -16.01 -6.09
C GLU A 12 -3.34 -16.37 -4.73
N SER A 13 -2.71 -15.40 -4.07
CA SER A 13 -2.03 -15.56 -2.78
C SER A 13 -3.02 -15.57 -1.61
N VAL A 14 -3.88 -16.59 -1.57
CA VAL A 14 -4.99 -16.68 -0.62
C VAL A 14 -4.72 -17.76 0.43
N PRO A 15 -4.63 -17.39 1.72
CA PRO A 15 -4.53 -18.37 2.81
C PRO A 15 -5.78 -19.24 2.90
N PHE A 16 -5.70 -20.37 3.61
CA PHE A 16 -6.85 -21.27 3.84
C PHE A 16 -7.46 -21.91 2.57
N GLY A 17 -6.77 -21.84 1.44
CA GLY A 17 -7.07 -22.59 0.21
C GLY A 17 -8.14 -21.97 -0.69
N SER A 18 -9.04 -21.13 -0.17
CA SER A 18 -10.02 -20.41 -0.99
C SER A 18 -10.33 -19.02 -0.45
N ARG A 19 -10.78 -18.10 -1.32
CA ARG A 19 -11.24 -16.77 -0.91
C ARG A 19 -12.46 -16.85 0.00
N GLU A 20 -13.33 -17.82 -0.23
CA GLU A 20 -14.51 -18.00 0.61
C GLU A 20 -14.11 -18.31 2.05
N GLU A 21 -13.16 -19.22 2.28
CA GLU A 21 -12.73 -19.57 3.63
C GLU A 21 -11.87 -18.45 4.25
N ALA A 22 -10.96 -17.85 3.48
CA ALA A 22 -10.08 -16.79 3.94
C ALA A 22 -10.84 -15.55 4.46
N TYR A 23 -11.98 -15.23 3.87
CA TYR A 23 -12.79 -14.06 4.20
C TYR A 23 -14.05 -14.41 5.04
N LYS A 24 -14.20 -15.66 5.45
CA LYS A 24 -15.41 -16.18 6.10
C LYS A 24 -15.76 -15.51 7.41
N ASN A 25 -14.78 -15.25 8.27
CA ASN A 25 -15.01 -14.71 9.60
C ASN A 25 -13.77 -13.97 10.12
N ALA A 26 -13.92 -13.29 11.26
CA ALA A 26 -12.85 -12.52 11.88
C ALA A 26 -11.60 -13.35 12.21
N SER A 27 -11.73 -14.65 12.51
CA SER A 27 -10.59 -15.50 12.84
C SER A 27 -9.73 -15.80 11.62
N THR A 28 -10.32 -16.12 10.46
CA THR A 28 -9.55 -16.31 9.23
C THR A 28 -9.04 -14.97 8.70
N LEU A 29 -9.85 -13.91 8.72
CA LEU A 29 -9.44 -12.59 8.25
C LEU A 29 -8.37 -11.92 9.14
N SER A 30 -8.20 -12.34 10.40
CA SER A 30 -7.24 -11.74 11.34
C SER A 30 -5.77 -11.83 10.88
N TYR A 31 -5.46 -12.71 9.92
CA TYR A 31 -4.10 -12.82 9.36
C TYR A 31 -3.84 -11.83 8.20
N LEU A 32 -4.84 -11.06 7.78
CA LEU A 32 -4.69 -9.96 6.81
C LEU A 32 -4.19 -8.70 7.53
N THR A 33 -2.90 -8.67 7.85
CA THR A 33 -2.23 -7.49 8.43
C THR A 33 -0.96 -7.12 7.68
N ALA A 34 -0.52 -5.87 7.83
CA ALA A 34 0.71 -5.39 7.21
C ALA A 34 1.93 -6.12 7.78
N GLU A 35 2.01 -6.35 9.10
CA GLU A 35 3.12 -7.05 9.75
C GLU A 35 3.32 -8.45 9.20
N GLN A 36 2.21 -9.14 9.00
CA GLN A 36 2.14 -10.46 8.43
C GLN A 36 2.60 -10.48 6.97
N ALA A 37 2.17 -9.52 6.15
CA ALA A 37 2.67 -9.37 4.78
C ALA A 37 4.17 -9.04 4.71
N LEU A 38 4.68 -8.20 5.62
CA LEU A 38 6.12 -7.91 5.72
C LEU A 38 6.92 -9.18 6.08
N ALA A 39 6.39 -10.00 7.00
CA ALA A 39 7.00 -11.27 7.36
C ALA A 39 7.06 -12.24 6.17
N ASP A 40 5.99 -12.32 5.36
CA ASP A 40 5.99 -13.14 4.13
C ASP A 40 7.12 -12.73 3.18
N PHE A 41 7.25 -11.42 2.93
CA PHE A 41 8.30 -10.91 2.05
C PHE A 41 9.70 -11.17 2.62
N ALA A 42 9.89 -11.06 3.94
CA ALA A 42 11.17 -11.32 4.58
C ALA A 42 11.59 -12.79 4.42
N VAL A 43 10.66 -13.72 4.66
CA VAL A 43 10.89 -15.16 4.48
C VAL A 43 11.17 -15.47 3.02
N LEU A 44 10.32 -15.00 2.10
CA LEU A 44 10.47 -15.23 0.65
C LEU A 44 11.83 -14.76 0.13
N ILE A 45 12.25 -13.53 0.47
CA ILE A 45 13.55 -12.98 0.04
C ILE A 45 14.69 -13.82 0.61
N THR A 46 14.61 -14.20 1.89
CA THR A 46 15.66 -14.99 2.55
C THR A 46 15.80 -16.39 1.93
N ASP A 47 14.68 -17.05 1.67
CA ASP A 47 14.65 -18.39 1.07
C ASP A 47 15.10 -18.35 -0.40
N LEU A 48 14.67 -17.36 -1.18
CA LEU A 48 15.16 -17.16 -2.55
C LEU A 48 16.68 -16.93 -2.58
N LYS A 49 17.20 -16.08 -1.70
CA LYS A 49 18.65 -15.84 -1.61
C LYS A 49 19.41 -17.12 -1.24
N ARG A 50 18.86 -17.96 -0.37
CA ARG A 50 19.46 -19.26 -0.02
C ARG A 50 19.44 -20.23 -1.21
N ASN A 51 18.29 -20.40 -1.84
CA ASN A 51 18.10 -21.35 -2.94
C ASN A 51 18.93 -20.99 -4.18
N LEU A 52 19.19 -19.70 -4.40
CA LEU A 52 19.98 -19.20 -5.51
C LEU A 52 21.46 -18.99 -5.17
N SER A 53 21.91 -19.37 -3.97
CA SER A 53 23.29 -19.08 -3.48
C SER A 53 23.68 -17.59 -3.60
N ALA A 54 22.70 -16.70 -3.34
CA ALA A 54 22.77 -15.26 -3.53
C ALA A 54 22.76 -14.49 -2.20
N GLN A 55 23.26 -15.08 -1.11
CA GLN A 55 23.19 -14.52 0.25
C GLN A 55 23.82 -13.12 0.37
N ALA A 56 24.89 -12.87 -0.39
CA ALA A 56 25.57 -11.57 -0.42
C ALA A 56 24.90 -10.52 -1.34
N CYS A 57 23.93 -10.91 -2.18
CA CYS A 57 23.30 -9.98 -3.11
C CYS A 57 22.45 -8.94 -2.37
N PRO A 58 22.61 -7.64 -2.69
CA PRO A 58 21.78 -6.59 -2.10
C PRO A 58 20.35 -6.66 -2.63
N VAL A 59 19.40 -6.25 -1.81
CA VAL A 59 17.98 -6.15 -2.16
C VAL A 59 17.52 -4.72 -1.98
N VAL A 60 16.89 -4.14 -3.00
CA VAL A 60 16.25 -2.82 -2.96
C VAL A 60 14.76 -3.03 -3.16
N LEU A 61 13.97 -2.42 -2.27
CA LEU A 61 12.52 -2.55 -2.28
C LEU A 61 11.88 -1.44 -3.11
N PHE A 62 10.79 -1.76 -3.79
CA PHE A 62 10.03 -0.82 -4.59
C PHE A 62 8.55 -0.96 -4.26
N GLY A 63 7.84 0.16 -4.17
CA GLY A 63 6.39 0.14 -3.96
C GLY A 63 5.74 1.49 -4.22
N GLY A 64 4.49 1.46 -4.66
CA GLY A 64 3.64 2.63 -4.86
C GLY A 64 2.42 2.61 -3.93
N SER A 65 1.96 3.78 -3.47
CA SER A 65 0.78 3.88 -2.59
C SER A 65 0.95 3.00 -1.33
N TYR A 66 -0.01 2.14 -1.01
CA TYR A 66 0.10 1.15 0.07
C TYR A 66 1.35 0.25 -0.08
N GLY A 67 1.69 -0.19 -1.31
CA GLY A 67 2.93 -0.93 -1.55
C GLY A 67 4.18 -0.11 -1.21
N GLY A 68 4.13 1.21 -1.37
CA GLY A 68 5.21 2.10 -0.94
C GLY A 68 5.31 2.21 0.58
N MET A 69 4.17 2.20 1.29
CA MET A 69 4.14 2.12 2.76
C MET A 69 4.78 0.82 3.23
N LEU A 70 4.41 -0.31 2.61
CA LEU A 70 5.04 -1.61 2.88
C LEU A 70 6.55 -1.59 2.61
N ALA A 71 7.00 -1.03 1.49
CA ALA A 71 8.43 -0.93 1.18
C ALA A 71 9.19 -0.11 2.24
N ALA A 72 8.63 1.03 2.68
CA ALA A 72 9.20 1.84 3.74
C ALA A 72 9.25 1.09 5.08
N TRP A 73 8.13 0.48 5.49
CA TRP A 73 8.05 -0.26 6.75
C TRP A 73 8.93 -1.50 6.76
N MET A 74 9.05 -2.21 5.63
CA MET A 74 9.97 -3.33 5.46
C MET A 74 11.42 -2.90 5.70
N ARG A 75 11.85 -1.76 5.13
CA ARG A 75 13.20 -1.23 5.36
C ARG A 75 13.41 -0.85 6.83
N LEU A 76 12.39 -0.34 7.51
CA LEU A 76 12.45 0.00 8.93
C LEU A 76 12.50 -1.24 9.85
N LYS A 77 11.68 -2.25 9.57
CA LYS A 77 11.51 -3.44 10.44
C LYS A 77 12.50 -4.57 10.12
N TYR A 78 12.90 -4.71 8.87
CA TYR A 78 13.81 -5.76 8.38
C TYR A 78 15.03 -5.17 7.66
N PRO A 79 15.82 -4.27 8.30
CA PRO A 79 16.97 -3.62 7.66
C PRO A 79 18.09 -4.60 7.27
N HIS A 80 18.10 -5.80 7.84
CA HIS A 80 19.02 -6.89 7.52
C HIS A 80 18.64 -7.65 6.23
N VAL A 81 17.39 -7.50 5.73
CA VAL A 81 16.91 -8.18 4.51
C VAL A 81 17.13 -7.33 3.26
N ALA A 82 16.87 -6.03 3.35
CA ALA A 82 16.97 -5.11 2.22
C ALA A 82 17.76 -3.86 2.58
N ILE A 83 18.60 -3.38 1.66
CA ILE A 83 19.54 -2.27 1.87
C ILE A 83 18.89 -0.89 1.68
N GLY A 84 17.73 -0.82 1.04
CA GLY A 84 17.02 0.44 0.78
C GLY A 84 15.62 0.20 0.22
N ALA A 85 14.83 1.26 0.14
CA ALA A 85 13.46 1.23 -0.38
C ALA A 85 13.14 2.52 -1.16
N LEU A 86 12.45 2.37 -2.29
CA LEU A 86 11.77 3.45 -3.01
C LEU A 86 10.27 3.37 -2.70
N ALA A 87 9.80 4.28 -1.84
CA ALA A 87 8.41 4.40 -1.42
C ALA A 87 7.70 5.50 -2.21
N SER A 88 7.18 5.18 -3.39
CA SER A 88 6.57 6.15 -4.30
C SER A 88 5.14 6.49 -3.87
N SER A 89 4.83 7.77 -3.70
CA SER A 89 3.49 8.27 -3.33
C SER A 89 2.87 7.51 -2.14
N ALA A 90 3.69 7.17 -1.15
CA ALA A 90 3.28 6.39 0.02
C ALA A 90 2.71 7.34 1.09
N PRO A 91 1.41 7.27 1.41
CA PRO A 91 0.79 8.17 2.37
C PRO A 91 1.04 7.73 3.83
N ILE A 92 2.31 7.57 4.21
CA ILE A 92 2.70 7.08 5.56
C ILE A 92 2.27 7.98 6.72
N LEU A 93 1.91 9.24 6.43
CA LEU A 93 1.42 10.21 7.42
C LEU A 93 -0.12 10.31 7.45
N GLN A 94 -0.84 9.59 6.58
CA GLN A 94 -2.31 9.68 6.48
C GLN A 94 -3.01 8.81 7.53
N PHE A 95 -2.66 9.00 8.80
CA PHE A 95 -3.23 8.27 9.93
C PHE A 95 -3.60 9.22 11.05
N GLU A 96 -4.69 8.89 11.74
CA GLU A 96 -5.18 9.61 12.93
C GLU A 96 -5.22 11.13 12.68
N ASP A 97 -4.65 11.91 13.60
CA ASP A 97 -4.62 13.37 13.54
C ASP A 97 -3.28 13.93 13.05
N ILE A 98 -2.45 13.11 12.38
CA ILE A 98 -1.14 13.55 11.86
C ILE A 98 -1.30 14.59 10.74
N VAL A 99 -2.33 14.43 9.91
CA VAL A 99 -2.69 15.37 8.84
C VAL A 99 -4.20 15.68 8.90
N PRO A 100 -4.63 16.89 8.51
CA PRO A 100 -6.04 17.24 8.51
C PRO A 100 -6.88 16.30 7.63
N PRO A 101 -8.07 15.83 8.06
CA PRO A 101 -8.90 14.88 7.31
C PRO A 101 -9.27 15.35 5.89
N GLU A 102 -9.43 16.66 5.70
CA GLU A 102 -9.78 17.29 4.44
C GLU A 102 -8.63 17.37 3.43
N THR A 103 -7.39 17.04 3.84
CA THR A 103 -6.18 17.22 3.02
C THR A 103 -6.31 16.56 1.65
N PHE A 104 -6.80 15.32 1.60
CA PHE A 104 -6.98 14.59 0.33
C PHE A 104 -7.94 15.33 -0.61
N TYR A 105 -9.13 15.70 -0.12
CA TYR A 105 -10.15 16.37 -0.92
C TYR A 105 -9.73 17.78 -1.34
N ASN A 106 -9.00 18.49 -0.49
CA ASN A 106 -8.44 19.80 -0.82
C ASN A 106 -7.42 19.70 -1.95
N LEU A 107 -6.52 18.71 -1.92
CA LEU A 107 -5.56 18.47 -2.98
C LEU A 107 -6.27 18.14 -4.31
N VAL A 108 -7.23 17.21 -4.30
CA VAL A 108 -8.03 16.88 -5.49
C VAL A 108 -8.73 18.12 -6.05
N SER A 109 -9.39 18.90 -5.18
CA SER A 109 -10.09 20.13 -5.60
C SER A 109 -9.14 21.16 -6.19
N ASN A 110 -7.94 21.28 -5.64
CA ASN A 110 -6.92 22.22 -6.11
C ASN A 110 -6.32 21.81 -7.45
N ASP A 111 -6.19 20.51 -7.75
CA ASP A 111 -5.77 20.05 -9.08
C ASP A 111 -6.77 20.51 -10.16
N PHE A 112 -8.08 20.35 -9.94
CA PHE A 112 -9.10 20.86 -10.87
C PHE A 112 -9.09 22.39 -10.97
N LYS A 113 -8.93 23.10 -9.84
CA LYS A 113 -8.82 24.57 -9.84
C LYS A 113 -7.60 25.06 -10.63
N ARG A 114 -6.47 24.36 -10.53
CA ARG A 114 -5.23 24.70 -11.24
C ARG A 114 -5.41 24.59 -12.75
N GLU A 115 -6.09 23.55 -13.21
CA GLU A 115 -6.35 23.37 -14.65
C GLU A 115 -7.41 24.35 -15.17
N SER A 116 -8.47 24.63 -14.40
CA SER A 116 -9.49 25.61 -14.76
C SER A 116 -10.43 25.97 -13.62
N THR A 117 -10.58 27.28 -13.41
CA THR A 117 -11.56 27.84 -12.48
C THR A 117 -13.00 27.53 -12.89
N LYS A 118 -13.30 27.41 -14.20
CA LYS A 118 -14.64 27.05 -14.69
C LYS A 118 -15.02 25.61 -14.34
N TRP A 119 -14.09 24.67 -14.48
CA TRP A 119 -14.33 23.26 -14.15
C TRP A 119 -14.52 23.06 -12.64
N SER A 120 -13.72 23.73 -11.81
CA SER A 120 -13.93 23.70 -10.36
C SER A 120 -15.28 24.31 -9.95
N CYS A 121 -15.69 25.43 -10.56
CA CYS A 121 -17.00 26.01 -10.29
C CYS A 121 -18.15 25.09 -10.71
N ALA A 122 -18.06 24.45 -11.88
CA ALA A 122 -19.08 23.54 -12.39
C ALA A 122 -19.25 22.30 -11.48
N ILE A 123 -18.15 21.72 -11.00
CA ILE A 123 -18.17 20.60 -10.04
C ILE A 123 -18.90 21.03 -8.76
N ASN A 124 -18.49 22.17 -8.18
CA ASN A 124 -19.10 22.67 -6.95
C ASN A 124 -20.60 22.99 -7.14
N GLN A 125 -20.97 23.62 -8.26
CA GLN A 125 -22.37 23.96 -8.58
C GLN A 125 -23.25 22.72 -8.71
N ASN A 126 -22.78 21.67 -9.39
CA ASN A 126 -23.52 20.42 -9.53
C ASN A 126 -23.81 19.78 -8.17
N PHE A 127 -22.81 19.72 -7.28
CA PHE A 127 -23.02 19.15 -5.95
C PHE A 127 -23.89 20.03 -5.04
N SER A 128 -23.80 21.36 -5.13
CA SER A 128 -24.70 22.25 -4.39
C SER A 128 -26.15 22.23 -4.89
N THR A 129 -26.37 21.90 -6.17
CA THR A 129 -27.72 21.73 -6.73
C THR A 129 -28.33 20.39 -6.31
N CYS A 130 -27.51 19.35 -6.11
CA CYS A 130 -27.95 18.04 -5.59
C CYS A 130 -28.15 17.99 -4.07
N ALA A 131 -27.53 18.89 -3.30
CA ALA A 131 -27.68 18.97 -1.83
C ALA A 131 -28.94 19.72 -1.37
N GLY A 132 -29.77 20.21 -2.31
CA GLY A 132 -31.06 20.82 -2.05
C GLY A 132 -32.21 19.89 -2.43
N ASN A 133 -32.60 19.01 -1.49
CA ASN A 133 -33.95 18.48 -1.28
C ASN A 133 -33.99 17.68 0.03
#